data_AF-A0AAN6HDQ7-F1
#
_entry.id   AF-A0AAN6HDQ7-F1
#
_cell.length_a   1.000
_cell.length_b   1.000
_cell.length_c   1.000
_cell.angle_alpha   90.00
_cell.angle_beta   90.00
_cell.angle_gamma   90.00
#
_symmetry.space_group_name_H-M   'P 1'
#
loop_
_entity.id
_entity.type
_entity.pdbx_description
1 polymer ?
#
loop_
_entity_poly.entity_id
_entity_poly.type
_entity_poly.pdbx_seq_one_letter_code
_entity_poly.pdbx_strand_id
1 'polypeptide(L)'
;MPRNLIVCLSALATIASVVAQRPANISICDYYTTALLTDDTAANQYTLLTLLVNTAVIGKYTEPSNGVLVPGILNPNGVYNDTAVNLLPYFNGCDISTNNGTVFNLITNPPISQNFLDGGGAVPLMHNLPANDTTSNQ
;
A
#
# COMPACT_ATOMS: atom_id res chain seq x y z
N MET A 1 14.58 -66.07 -9.66
CA MET A 1 14.30 -65.25 -10.86
C MET A 1 12.85 -64.76 -10.78
N PRO A 2 12.51 -63.53 -11.20
CA PRO A 2 12.90 -62.18 -10.73
C PRO A 2 11.95 -61.69 -9.59
N ARG A 3 12.36 -60.89 -8.58
CA ARG A 3 12.73 -59.46 -8.52
C ARG A 3 11.65 -58.47 -9.01
N ASN A 4 10.60 -58.29 -8.20
CA ASN A 4 9.72 -57.11 -8.29
C ASN A 4 10.08 -56.14 -7.17
N LEU A 5 11.16 -55.41 -7.40
CA LEU A 5 11.51 -54.22 -6.64
C LEU A 5 10.46 -53.15 -6.99
N ILE A 6 9.45 -53.00 -6.14
CA ILE A 6 8.54 -51.86 -6.20
C ILE A 6 9.37 -50.64 -5.84
N VAL A 7 9.85 -49.95 -6.87
CA VAL A 7 10.47 -48.64 -6.75
C VAL A 7 9.36 -47.66 -6.40
N CYS A 8 9.14 -47.42 -5.10
CA CYS A 8 8.36 -46.29 -4.63
C CYS A 8 9.18 -45.02 -4.92
N LEU A 9 8.98 -44.47 -6.11
CA LEU A 9 9.53 -43.20 -6.54
C LEU A 9 8.84 -42.10 -5.71
N SER A 10 9.46 -41.70 -4.60
CA SER A 10 9.02 -40.54 -3.81
C SER A 10 9.19 -39.27 -4.65
N ALA A 11 8.11 -38.80 -5.25
CA ALA A 11 8.05 -37.47 -5.83
C ALA A 11 8.13 -36.45 -4.68
N LEU A 12 9.33 -35.90 -4.44
CA LEU A 12 9.51 -34.72 -3.61
C LEU A 12 8.83 -33.56 -4.34
N ALA A 13 7.61 -33.22 -3.94
CA ALA A 13 6.97 -31.98 -4.35
C ALA A 13 7.75 -30.83 -3.70
N THR A 14 8.75 -30.29 -4.41
CA THR A 14 9.30 -28.99 -4.09
C THR A 14 8.18 -27.98 -4.33
N ILE A 15 7.47 -27.63 -3.25
CA ILE A 15 6.65 -26.42 -3.23
C ILE A 15 7.62 -25.29 -3.57
N ALA A 16 7.52 -24.75 -4.77
CA ALA A 16 8.26 -23.57 -5.15
C ALA A 16 7.82 -22.45 -4.19
N SER A 17 8.60 -22.24 -3.13
CA SER A 17 8.50 -21.06 -2.31
C SER A 17 8.60 -19.87 -3.24
N VAL A 18 7.52 -19.10 -3.32
CA VAL A 18 7.40 -17.87 -4.10
C VAL A 18 8.67 -17.05 -3.89
N VAL A 19 9.52 -16.92 -4.91
CA VAL A 19 10.75 -16.12 -4.82
C VAL A 19 10.36 -14.66 -4.99
N ALA A 20 9.67 -14.11 -3.99
CA ALA A 20 9.42 -12.68 -3.84
C ALA A 20 10.13 -12.12 -2.59
N GLN A 21 11.00 -12.92 -1.96
CA GLN A 21 11.69 -12.52 -0.75
C GLN A 21 13.01 -11.83 -1.11
N ARG A 22 13.05 -10.51 -0.94
CA ARG A 22 14.27 -9.70 -0.93
C ARG A 22 15.35 -10.36 -0.03
N PRO A 23 16.64 -10.37 -0.43
CA PRO A 23 17.74 -10.82 0.43
C PRO A 23 17.78 -10.08 1.78
N ALA A 24 18.12 -10.76 2.87
CA ALA A 24 18.09 -10.15 4.22
C ALA A 24 19.14 -9.03 4.42
N ASN A 25 20.16 -8.96 3.57
CA ASN A 25 21.29 -8.04 3.67
C ASN A 25 21.16 -6.76 2.82
N ILE A 26 20.02 -6.54 2.15
CA ILE A 26 19.75 -5.33 1.35
C ILE A 26 18.50 -4.62 1.88
N SER A 27 18.43 -3.28 1.85
CA SER A 27 17.28 -2.51 2.32
C SER A 27 16.05 -2.72 1.42
N ILE A 28 14.84 -2.41 1.92
CA ILE A 28 13.58 -2.57 1.14
C ILE A 28 13.63 -1.61 -0.05
N CYS A 29 14.03 -0.36 0.23
CA CYS A 29 14.16 0.68 -0.77
C CYS A 29 15.18 0.29 -1.82
N ASP A 30 16.40 -0.11 -1.44
CA ASP A 30 17.46 -0.45 -2.38
C ASP A 30 17.02 -1.58 -3.31
N TYR A 31 16.47 -2.67 -2.75
CA TYR A 31 16.07 -3.84 -3.54
C TYR A 31 14.92 -3.54 -4.50
N TYR A 32 13.82 -2.97 -4.00
CA TYR A 32 12.64 -2.74 -4.85
C TYR A 32 12.83 -1.55 -5.80
N THR A 33 13.72 -0.60 -5.47
CA THR A 33 14.09 0.48 -6.39
C THR A 33 14.85 -0.10 -7.58
N THR A 34 15.87 -0.93 -7.35
CA THR A 34 16.56 -1.62 -8.46
C THR A 34 15.62 -2.54 -9.24
N ALA A 35 14.79 -3.33 -8.55
CA ALA A 35 13.92 -4.31 -9.20
C ALA A 35 12.81 -3.69 -10.07
N LEU A 36 12.30 -2.51 -9.70
CA LEU A 36 11.16 -1.86 -10.39
C LEU A 36 11.56 -0.67 -11.24
N LEU A 37 12.62 0.05 -10.87
CA LEU A 37 13.07 1.31 -11.48
C LEU A 37 14.50 1.24 -12.03
N THR A 38 15.10 0.04 -12.06
CA THR A 38 16.44 -0.28 -12.59
C THR A 38 17.60 0.27 -11.77
N ASP A 39 17.70 1.58 -11.59
CA ASP A 39 18.83 2.22 -10.90
C ASP A 39 18.46 2.65 -9.47
N ASP A 40 19.32 2.33 -8.50
CA ASP A 40 19.14 2.75 -7.11
C ASP A 40 19.68 4.16 -6.88
N THR A 41 18.86 5.17 -7.21
CA THR A 41 19.16 6.59 -6.98
C THR A 41 18.17 7.18 -5.99
N ALA A 42 18.54 8.26 -5.30
CA ALA A 42 17.63 8.96 -4.39
C ALA A 42 16.30 9.38 -5.06
N ALA A 43 16.36 9.76 -6.34
CA ALA A 43 15.17 10.09 -7.12
C ALA A 43 14.27 8.86 -7.33
N ASN A 44 14.85 7.72 -7.72
CA ASN A 44 14.08 6.49 -7.91
C ASN A 44 13.54 5.93 -6.59
N GLN A 45 14.28 6.04 -5.48
CA GLN A 45 13.77 5.66 -4.16
C GLN A 45 12.56 6.52 -3.76
N TYR A 46 12.61 7.83 -4.01
CA TYR A 46 11.46 8.72 -3.80
C TYR A 46 10.28 8.31 -4.68
N THR A 47 10.51 8.06 -5.97
CA THR A 47 9.47 7.57 -6.89
C THR A 47 8.86 6.26 -6.41
N LEU A 48 9.67 5.30 -5.94
CA LEU A 48 9.16 4.04 -5.38
C LEU A 48 8.20 4.29 -4.21
N LEU A 49 8.56 5.18 -3.29
CA LEU A 49 7.71 5.52 -2.15
C LEU A 49 6.42 6.22 -2.59
N THR A 50 6.49 7.15 -3.56
CA THR A 50 5.31 7.79 -4.13
C THR A 50 4.37 6.74 -4.75
N LEU A 51 4.90 5.83 -5.57
CA LEU A 51 4.10 4.76 -6.18
C LEU A 51 3.46 3.86 -5.12
N LEU A 52 4.21 3.48 -4.10
CA LEU A 52 3.73 2.63 -3.01
C LEU A 52 2.62 3.29 -2.21
N VAL A 53 2.83 4.54 -1.76
CA VAL A 53 1.85 5.28 -0.96
C VAL A 53 0.59 5.53 -1.75
N ASN A 54 0.69 6.01 -2.99
CA ASN A 54 -0.48 6.26 -3.82
C ASN A 54 -1.24 4.96 -4.10
N THR A 55 -0.54 3.85 -4.36
CA THR A 55 -1.18 2.54 -4.55
C THR A 55 -1.90 2.07 -3.28
N ALA A 56 -1.31 2.29 -2.10
CA ALA A 56 -1.95 1.95 -0.83
C ALA A 56 -3.18 2.84 -0.56
N VAL A 57 -3.15 4.11 -0.96
CA VAL A 57 -4.21 5.08 -0.67
C VAL A 57 -5.38 4.93 -1.65
N ILE A 58 -5.11 5.07 -2.96
CA ILE A 58 -6.13 5.14 -4.02
C ILE A 58 -6.29 3.84 -4.81
N GLY A 59 -5.53 2.81 -4.44
CA GLY A 59 -5.50 1.55 -5.17
C GLY A 59 -4.65 1.65 -6.43
N LYS A 60 -4.70 0.60 -7.26
CA LYS A 60 -3.94 0.55 -8.51
C LYS A 60 -4.34 1.72 -9.44
N TYR A 61 -3.35 2.49 -9.88
CA TYR A 61 -3.53 3.61 -10.83
C TYR A 61 -2.49 3.65 -11.96
N THR A 62 -1.58 2.66 -12.00
CA THR A 62 -0.57 2.50 -13.06
C THR A 62 -0.81 1.22 -13.87
N GLU A 63 -0.48 1.25 -15.17
CA GLU A 63 -0.47 0.10 -16.07
C GLU A 63 0.94 -0.10 -16.65
N PRO A 64 1.38 -1.33 -16.97
CA PRO A 64 0.64 -2.61 -16.87
C PRO A 64 0.76 -3.26 -15.48
N SER A 65 -0.37 -3.76 -14.96
CA SER A 65 -0.39 -4.51 -13.70
C SER A 65 0.03 -5.98 -13.86
N ASN A 66 0.75 -6.47 -12.85
CA ASN A 66 1.06 -7.89 -12.64
C ASN A 66 -0.15 -8.76 -12.21
N GLY A 67 -1.39 -8.25 -12.34
CA GLY A 67 -2.62 -8.94 -11.97
C GLY A 67 -2.96 -8.87 -10.47
N VAL A 68 -2.15 -8.20 -9.65
CA VAL A 68 -2.45 -8.02 -8.22
C VAL A 68 -3.45 -6.88 -8.05
N LEU A 69 -4.61 -7.19 -7.49
CA LEU A 69 -5.63 -6.21 -7.13
C LEU A 69 -5.28 -5.56 -5.79
N VAL A 70 -5.03 -4.25 -5.82
CA VAL A 70 -4.92 -3.42 -4.62
C VAL A 70 -6.06 -2.41 -4.63
N PRO A 71 -7.10 -2.57 -3.78
CA PRO A 71 -8.27 -1.68 -3.79
C PRO A 71 -7.99 -0.25 -3.31
N GLY A 72 -6.98 -0.07 -2.45
CA GLY A 72 -6.72 1.20 -1.76
C GLY A 72 -7.59 1.38 -0.51
N ILE A 73 -7.06 2.10 0.49
CA ILE A 73 -7.79 2.37 1.74
C ILE A 73 -8.98 3.32 1.53
N LEU A 74 -8.97 4.13 0.45
CA LEU A 74 -10.05 5.05 0.13
C LEU A 74 -11.17 4.42 -0.71
N ASN A 75 -11.13 3.10 -0.96
CA ASN A 75 -12.24 2.41 -1.62
C ASN A 75 -13.51 2.49 -0.76
N PRO A 76 -14.58 3.17 -1.22
CA PRO A 76 -15.81 3.32 -0.42
C PRO A 76 -16.60 2.01 -0.29
N ASN A 77 -16.27 1.01 -1.10
CA ASN A 77 -16.93 -0.30 -1.15
C ASN A 77 -16.04 -1.41 -0.54
N GLY A 78 -15.15 -1.07 0.39
CA GLY A 78 -14.30 -2.04 1.06
C GLY A 78 -15.11 -3.05 1.88
N VAL A 79 -14.62 -4.29 1.98
CA VAL A 79 -15.22 -5.34 2.83
C VAL A 79 -14.12 -6.00 3.64
N TYR A 80 -14.32 -6.11 4.96
CA TYR A 80 -13.44 -6.83 5.88
C TYR A 80 -14.30 -7.72 6.78
N ASN A 81 -14.04 -9.02 6.81
CA ASN A 81 -14.84 -10.02 7.54
C ASN A 81 -16.36 -9.83 7.32
N ASP A 82 -16.78 -9.85 6.04
CA ASP A 82 -18.18 -9.68 5.61
C ASP A 82 -18.86 -8.36 6.03
N THR A 83 -18.07 -7.41 6.53
CA THR A 83 -18.56 -6.11 6.97
C THR A 83 -18.11 -5.04 5.98
N ALA A 84 -19.06 -4.22 5.50
CA ALA A 84 -18.73 -3.06 4.69
C ALA A 84 -17.89 -2.06 5.50
N VAL A 85 -16.75 -1.65 4.94
CA VAL A 85 -15.81 -0.70 5.53
C VAL A 85 -15.60 0.44 4.55
N ASN A 86 -15.84 1.65 5.01
CA ASN A 86 -15.57 2.87 4.27
C ASN A 86 -14.74 3.81 5.15
N LEU A 87 -13.46 3.98 4.81
CA LEU A 87 -12.56 4.86 5.56
C LEU A 87 -12.54 6.29 5.02
N LEU A 88 -13.06 6.54 3.81
CA LEU A 88 -13.02 7.86 3.17
C LEU A 88 -13.54 9.00 4.06
N PRO A 89 -14.62 8.85 4.85
CA PRO A 89 -15.10 9.90 5.75
C PRO A 89 -14.05 10.41 6.75
N TYR A 90 -13.15 9.55 7.21
CA TYR A 90 -12.07 9.92 8.14
C TYR A 90 -10.94 10.70 7.45
N PHE A 91 -10.81 10.59 6.12
CA PHE A 91 -9.76 11.26 5.35
C PHE A 91 -10.22 12.56 4.69
N ASN A 92 -11.50 12.67 4.33
CA ASN A 92 -12.03 13.84 3.63
C ASN A 92 -12.65 14.91 4.57
N GLY A 93 -12.53 14.72 5.88
CA GLY A 93 -13.06 15.63 6.88
C GLY A 93 -14.56 15.47 7.17
N CYS A 94 -15.22 14.39 6.74
CA CYS A 94 -16.61 14.12 7.11
C CYS A 94 -16.75 13.56 8.53
N ASP A 95 -15.79 12.78 9.01
CA ASP A 95 -15.76 12.16 10.34
C ASP A 95 -14.56 12.60 11.17
N ILE A 96 -14.68 12.49 12.50
CA ILE A 96 -13.63 12.80 13.46
C ILE A 96 -12.43 11.87 13.24
N SER A 97 -11.26 12.44 12.96
CA SER A 97 -10.09 11.68 12.50
C SER A 97 -8.79 12.04 13.21
N THR A 98 -8.74 13.13 13.97
CA THR A 98 -7.52 13.54 14.68
C THR A 98 -7.79 14.14 16.06
N ASN A 99 -6.81 14.01 16.93
CA ASN A 99 -6.77 14.63 18.24
C ASN A 99 -5.94 15.92 18.15
N ASN A 100 -6.53 17.06 18.55
CA ASN A 100 -5.88 18.36 18.50
C ASN A 100 -4.95 18.59 19.70
N GLY A 101 -3.90 17.77 19.84
CA GLY A 101 -2.87 17.94 20.88
C GLY A 101 -2.60 16.70 21.75
N THR A 102 -1.80 16.90 22.80
CA THR A 102 -1.20 15.80 23.60
C THR A 102 -2.11 15.22 24.68
N VAL A 103 -3.18 15.92 25.07
CA VAL A 103 -4.12 15.47 26.10
C VAL A 103 -5.53 15.44 25.53
N PHE A 104 -6.11 14.25 25.43
CA PHE A 104 -7.50 14.05 25.06
C PHE A 104 -8.42 14.57 26.18
N ASN A 105 -9.33 15.49 25.85
CA ASN A 105 -10.39 15.91 26.76
C ASN A 105 -11.63 16.33 25.96
N LEU A 106 -12.75 15.61 26.12
CA LEU A 106 -13.96 15.86 25.34
C LEU A 106 -14.57 17.27 25.53
N ILE A 107 -14.24 17.96 26.62
CA ILE A 107 -14.74 19.29 26.97
C ILE A 107 -13.75 20.39 26.55
N THR A 108 -12.46 20.22 26.85
CA THR A 108 -11.45 21.27 26.67
C THR A 108 -10.53 21.06 25.47
N ASN A 109 -10.48 19.84 24.92
CA ASN A 109 -9.71 19.49 23.73
C ASN A 109 -10.40 18.35 22.94
N PRO A 110 -11.60 18.60 22.40
CA PRO A 110 -12.34 17.58 21.68
C PRO A 110 -11.58 17.16 20.42
N PRO A 111 -11.74 15.90 19.98
CA PRO A 111 -11.17 15.46 18.73
C PRO A 111 -11.84 16.21 17.57
N ILE A 112 -11.08 16.44 16.50
CA ILE A 112 -11.52 17.23 15.35
C ILE A 112 -11.55 16.36 14.11
N SER A 113 -12.36 16.81 13.16
CA SER A 113 -12.30 16.32 11.79
C SER A 113 -11.24 17.11 11.03
N GLN A 114 -10.31 16.41 10.40
CA GLN A 114 -9.31 17.00 9.51
C GLN A 114 -9.50 16.44 8.10
N ASN A 115 -9.51 17.34 7.11
CA ASN A 115 -9.44 16.95 5.71
C ASN A 115 -7.96 16.72 5.35
N PHE A 116 -7.59 15.46 5.15
CA PHE A 116 -6.28 15.00 4.68
C PHE A 116 -6.22 14.86 3.16
N LEU A 117 -7.30 15.21 2.46
CA LEU A 117 -7.45 15.18 1.01
C LEU A 117 -7.76 16.59 0.47
N ASP A 118 -7.35 17.62 1.21
CA ASP A 118 -7.62 19.04 0.90
C ASP A 118 -6.90 19.52 -0.37
N GLY A 119 -5.88 18.79 -0.84
CA GLY A 119 -5.12 19.06 -2.05
C GLY A 119 -5.75 18.57 -3.35
N GLY A 120 -7.01 18.13 -3.34
CA GLY A 120 -7.69 17.58 -4.53
C GLY A 120 -7.88 16.06 -4.52
N GLY A 121 -7.58 15.41 -3.39
CA GLY A 121 -7.88 14.01 -3.13
C GLY A 121 -7.14 13.05 -4.05
N ALA A 122 -7.86 12.11 -4.67
CA ALA A 122 -7.25 11.05 -5.47
C ALA A 122 -6.65 11.56 -6.79
N VAL A 123 -7.14 12.67 -7.34
CA VAL A 123 -6.72 13.20 -8.65
C VAL A 123 -5.22 13.50 -8.71
N PRO A 124 -4.62 14.32 -7.83
CA PRO A 124 -3.17 14.55 -7.84
C PRO A 124 -2.37 13.27 -7.61
N LEU A 125 -2.87 12.35 -6.75
CA LEU A 125 -2.20 11.08 -6.46
C LEU A 125 -2.11 10.18 -7.71
N MET A 126 -3.12 10.20 -8.59
CA MET A 126 -3.07 9.49 -9.88
C MET A 126 -1.96 10.02 -10.81
N HIS A 127 -1.49 11.24 -10.58
CA HIS A 127 -0.41 11.88 -11.32
C HIS A 127 0.93 11.88 -10.57
N ASN A 128 1.07 11.09 -9.50
CA ASN A 128 2.26 11.07 -8.63
C ASN A 128 2.56 12.43 -7.98
N LEU A 129 1.53 13.27 -7.80
CA LEU A 129 1.62 14.55 -7.10
C LEU A 129 1.03 14.41 -5.69
N PRO A 130 1.59 15.09 -4.68
CA PRO A 130 1.02 15.08 -3.33
C PRO A 130 -0.33 15.82 -3.28
N ALA A 131 -0.44 16.93 -4.01
CA ALA A 131 -1.61 17.79 -4.08
C ALA A 131 -1.63 18.60 -5.40
N ASN A 132 -2.75 19.26 -5.69
CA ASN A 132 -2.90 20.20 -6.82
C ASN A 132 -2.23 21.57 -6.56
N ASP A 133 -1.88 21.87 -5.31
CA ASP A 133 -1.24 23.12 -4.89
C ASP A 133 -0.20 22.88 -3.78
N THR A 134 0.50 23.94 -3.39
CA THR A 134 1.57 23.89 -2.37
C THR A 134 1.12 24.37 -0.99
N THR A 135 -0.18 24.57 -0.79
CA THR A 135 -0.78 25.06 0.46
C THR A 135 -1.56 23.99 1.22
N SER A 136 -1.87 22.89 0.54
CA SER A 136 -2.48 21.68 1.09
C SER A 136 -1.62 21.05 2.20
N ASN A 137 -2.29 20.38 3.14
CA ASN A 137 -1.66 19.59 4.20
C ASN A 137 -1.68 18.08 3.89
N GLN A 138 -2.02 17.70 2.66
CA GLN A 138 -2.04 16.32 2.16
C GLN A 138 -0.63 15.75 1.99
#